data_AF-A0A9X5YYV1-F1
#
_entry.id   AF-A0A9X5YYV1-F1
#
_cell.length_a   1.000
_cell.length_b   1.000
_cell.length_c   1.000
_cell.angle_alpha   90.00
_cell.angle_beta   90.00
_cell.angle_gamma   90.00
#
_symmetry.space_group_name_H-M   'P 1'
#
loop_
_entity.id
_entity.type
_entity.pdbx_description
1 polymer ?
#
loop_
_entity_poly.entity_id
_entity_poly.type
_entity_poly.pdbx_seq_one_letter_code
_entity_poly.pdbx_strand_id
1 'polypeptide(L)' 'MHGDADKAADAIAEGGYEYTVRYYEEIARFFDGTELAEPGLVPNTLWRPNAPGAEPLPSHCGVGASSRRPRASR' A
#
# COMPACT_ATOMS: atom_id res chain seq x y z
N MET A 1 -1.41 18.48 0.61
CA MET A 1 -0.25 18.93 1.42
C MET A 1 0.07 17.80 2.38
N HIS A 2 1.22 17.16 2.22
CA HIS A 2 1.52 15.85 2.78
C HIS A 2 2.62 15.90 3.85
N GLY A 3 2.67 17.00 4.60
CA GLY A 3 3.88 17.43 5.32
C GLY A 3 4.46 16.42 6.32
N ASP A 4 3.64 15.58 6.94
CA ASP A 4 4.17 14.56 7.88
C ASP A 4 4.77 13.35 7.16
N ALA A 5 4.18 12.94 6.03
CA ALA A 5 4.72 11.87 5.20
C ALA A 5 5.98 12.32 4.43
N ASP A 6 5.98 13.56 3.94
CA ASP A 6 7.15 14.18 3.29
C ASP A 6 8.35 14.22 4.24
N LYS A 7 8.17 14.69 5.49
CA LYS A 7 9.23 14.69 6.52
C LYS A 7 9.77 13.29 6.85
N ALA A 8 8.88 12.29 6.90
CA ALA A 8 9.31 10.91 7.15
C ALA A 8 10.16 10.38 5.99
N ALA A 9 9.84 10.75 4.74
CA ALA A 9 10.64 10.40 3.58
C ALA A 9 12.05 10.98 3.65
N ASP A 10 12.14 12.28 3.96
CA ASP A 10 13.41 13.01 4.07
C ASP A 10 14.33 12.35 5.12
N ALA A 11 13.78 12.05 6.31
CA ALA A 11 14.54 11.40 7.38
C ALA A 11 15.05 9.99 7.01
N ILE A 12 14.28 9.21 6.23
CA ILE A 12 14.73 7.88 5.79
C ILE A 12 15.82 8.00 4.71
N ALA A 13 15.68 8.95 3.79
CA ALA A 13 16.67 9.24 2.77
C ALA A 13 18.01 9.69 3.38
N GLU A 14 17.99 10.55 4.41
CA GLU A 14 19.18 10.94 5.19
C GLU A 14 19.88 9.73 5.85
N GLY A 15 19.11 8.69 6.19
CA GLY A 15 19.63 7.43 6.72
C GLY A 15 20.31 6.51 5.69
N GLY A 16 20.37 6.90 4.41
CA GLY A 16 21.00 6.14 3.33
C GLY A 16 20.14 5.03 2.73
N TYR A 17 18.83 5.01 3.04
CA TYR A 17 17.89 4.06 2.44
C TYR A 17 17.08 4.73 1.34
N GLU A 18 16.96 4.06 0.19
CA GLU A 18 16.03 4.50 -0.85
C GLU A 18 14.59 4.25 -0.39
N TYR A 19 13.85 5.32 -0.10
CA TYR A 19 12.47 5.24 0.36
C TYR A 19 11.58 6.18 -0.43
N THR A 20 10.64 5.60 -1.16
CA THR A 20 9.64 6.35 -1.92
C THR A 20 8.34 6.39 -1.13
N VAL A 21 8.03 7.53 -0.52
CA VAL A 21 6.67 7.79 -0.04
C VAL A 21 5.73 7.87 -1.24
N ARG A 22 4.60 7.17 -1.13
CA ARG A 22 3.52 7.21 -2.11
C ARG A 22 2.22 7.52 -1.42
N TYR A 23 1.42 8.34 -2.08
CA TYR A 23 0.07 8.69 -1.65
C TYR A 23 -0.94 7.65 -2.09
N TYR A 24 -2.14 7.71 -1.50
CA TYR A 24 -3.19 6.73 -1.76
C TYR A 24 -3.45 6.53 -3.25
N GLU A 25 -3.56 7.63 -4.01
CA GLU A 25 -3.83 7.62 -5.45
C GLU A 25 -2.68 7.01 -6.25
N GLU A 26 -1.44 7.18 -5.80
CA GLU A 26 -0.27 6.58 -6.43
C GLU A 26 -0.19 5.08 -6.14
N ILE A 27 -0.58 4.67 -4.92
CA ILE A 27 -0.68 3.26 -4.55
C ILE A 27 -1.82 2.59 -5.33
N ALA A 28 -2.97 3.27 -5.47
CA ALA A 28 -4.13 2.74 -6.17
C ALA A 28 -3.82 2.36 -7.63
N ARG A 29 -2.96 3.14 -8.30
CA ARG A 29 -2.54 2.87 -9.69
C ARG A 29 -1.83 1.53 -9.89
N PHE A 30 -1.20 0.96 -8.86
CA PHE A 30 -0.62 -0.38 -8.98
C PHE A 30 -1.68 -1.47 -9.21
N PHE A 31 -2.94 -1.20 -8.85
CA PHE A 31 -4.05 -2.10 -9.03
C PHE A 31 -4.84 -1.86 -10.32
N ASP A 32 -4.42 -0.91 -11.17
CA ASP A 32 -5.07 -0.65 -12.45
C ASP A 32 -5.09 -1.92 -13.32
N GLY A 33 -6.28 -2.32 -13.78
CA GLY A 33 -6.47 -3.54 -14.56
C GLY A 33 -6.46 -4.84 -13.75
N THR A 34 -6.53 -4.74 -12.42
CA THR A 34 -6.77 -5.88 -11.52
C THR A 34 -8.13 -5.76 -10.85
N GLU A 35 -8.67 -6.89 -10.42
CA GLU A 35 -9.81 -6.93 -9.51
C GLU A 35 -9.30 -6.94 -8.07
N LEU A 36 -9.63 -5.89 -7.31
CA LEU A 36 -9.27 -5.79 -5.91
C LEU A 36 -10.13 -6.75 -5.08
N ALA A 37 -9.46 -7.56 -4.26
CA ALA A 37 -10.13 -8.39 -3.27
C ALA A 37 -10.68 -7.53 -2.12
N GLU A 38 -11.89 -7.85 -1.65
CA GLU A 38 -12.49 -7.18 -0.49
C GLU A 38 -11.55 -7.24 0.74
N PRO A 39 -11.36 -6.12 1.47
CA PRO A 39 -12.13 -4.85 1.41
C PRO A 39 -11.57 -3.78 0.45
N GLY A 40 -10.69 -4.14 -0.49
CA GLY A 40 -9.99 -3.21 -1.37
C GLY A 40 -8.67 -2.71 -0.79
N LEU A 41 -8.30 -1.47 -1.16
CA LEU A 41 -7.10 -0.78 -0.67
C LEU A 41 -7.46 0.06 0.55
N VAL A 42 -7.02 -0.39 1.73
CA VAL A 42 -7.31 0.21 3.04
C VAL A 42 -6.04 0.32 3.88
N PRO A 43 -6.02 1.04 5.02
CA PRO A 43 -4.93 0.95 5.98
C PRO A 43 -4.58 -0.50 6.31
N ASN A 44 -3.28 -0.82 6.40
CA ASN A 44 -2.82 -2.21 6.51
C ASN A 44 -3.36 -2.94 7.74
N THR A 45 -3.57 -2.22 8.84
CA THR A 45 -4.19 -2.72 10.08
C THR A 45 -5.66 -3.09 9.93
N LEU A 46 -6.35 -2.54 8.92
CA LEU A 46 -7.76 -2.77 8.64
C LEU A 46 -8.00 -3.84 7.57
N TRP A 47 -6.94 -4.39 6.97
CA TRP A 47 -7.06 -5.43 5.95
C TRP A 47 -7.26 -6.80 6.61
N ARG A 48 -8.52 -7.28 6.63
CA ARG A 48 -8.95 -8.57 7.23
C ARG A 48 -8.30 -8.85 8.60
N PRO A 49 -8.52 -7.96 9.60
CA PRO A 49 -7.85 -8.07 10.88
C PRO A 49 -8.33 -9.30 11.66
N ASN A 50 -7.41 -9.92 12.40
CA ASN A 50 -7.73 -11.08 13.26
C ASN A 50 -8.47 -10.67 14.55
N ALA A 51 -8.38 -9.41 14.97
CA ALA A 51 -9.01 -8.89 16.17
C ALA A 51 -9.77 -7.58 15.85
N PRO A 52 -10.90 -7.31 16.52
CA PRO A 52 -11.62 -6.05 16.35
C PRO A 52 -10.84 -4.87 16.95
N GLY A 53 -11.16 -3.65 16.51
CA GLY A 53 -10.62 -2.41 17.10
C GLY A 53 -9.22 -2.04 16.63
N ALA A 54 -8.77 -2.55 15.49
CA ALA A 54 -7.49 -2.12 14.92
C ALA A 54 -7.54 -0.63 14.54
N GLU A 55 -6.54 0.14 14.97
CA GLU A 55 -6.41 1.55 14.63
C GLU A 55 -5.74 1.73 13.25
N PRO A 56 -6.19 2.68 12.43
CA PRO A 56 -5.60 2.93 11.11
C PRO A 56 -4.19 3.52 11.25
N LEU A 57 -3.25 2.98 10.48
CA LEU A 57 -1.90 3.53 10.31
C LEU A 57 -1.77 4.23 8.95
N PRO A 58 -0.83 5.17 8.77
CA PRO A 58 -0.57 5.83 7.49
C PRO A 58 0.22 4.91 6.52
N SER A 59 -0.27 3.68 6.35
CA SER A 59 0.27 2.64 5.47
C SER A 59 -0.90 1.84 4.93
N HIS A 60 -0.94 1.58 3.61
CA HIS A 60 -2.07 0.93 2.95
C HIS A 60 -1.71 -0.47 2.43
N CYS A 61 -2.71 -1.35 2.40
CA CYS A 61 -2.62 -2.72 1.91
C CYS A 61 -3.83 -3.06 1.05
N GLY A 62 -3.60 -3.83 -0.02
CA GLY A 62 -4.63 -4.34 -0.93
C GLY A 62 -4.09 -5.54 -1.72
N VAL A 63 -4.99 -6.37 -2.25
CA VAL A 63 -4.63 -7.54 -3.08
C VAL A 63 -5.41 -7.47 -4.37
N GLY A 64 -4.70 -7.45 -5.50
CA GLY A 64 -5.28 -7.43 -6.84
C GLY A 64 -5.05 -8.76 -7.56
N ALA A 65 -6.09 -9.29 -8.19
CA ALA A 65 -5.98 -10.44 -9.07
C ALA A 65 -6.14 -10.00 -10.53
N SER A 66 -5.29 -10.49 -11.42
CA SER A 66 -5.46 -10.34 -12.87
C SER A 66 -5.95 -11.65 -13.47
N SER A 67 -6.86 -11.56 -14.43
CA SER A 67 -7.31 -12.70 -15.24
C SER A 67 -6.21 -13.24 -16.16
N ARG A 68 -5.10 -12.50 -16.37
CA ARG A 68 -3.90 -13.08 -16.98
C ARG A 68 -3.26 -14.06 -16.00
N ARG A 69 -3.36 -15.34 -16.35
CA ARG A 69 -2.64 -16.43 -15.68
C ARG A 69 -1.18 -16.02 -15.46
N PRO A 70 -0.62 -16.16 -14.24
CA PRO A 70 0.80 -15.91 -14.02
C PRO A 70 1.59 -16.75 -15.02
N ARG A 71 2.52 -16.12 -15.74
CA ARG A 71 3.53 -16.88 -16.46
C ARG A 71 4.30 -17.65 -15.38
N ALA A 72 4.24 -18.98 -15.40
CA ALA A 72 5.03 -19.79 -14.48
C ALA A 72 6.48 -19.35 -14.61
N SER A 73 7.06 -18.85 -13.51
CA SER A 73 8.48 -18.57 -13.40
C SER A 73 9.24 -19.86 -13.70
N ARG A 74 10.14 -19.79 -14.67
CA ARG A 74 10.98 -20.89 -15.14
C ARG A 74 12.18 -21.09 -14.22
#